data_AF-A0A812IU10-F1
#
_entry.id   AF-A0A812IU10-F1
#
_cell.length_a   1.000
_cell.length_b   1.000
_cell.length_c   1.000
_cell.angle_alpha   90.00
_cell.angle_beta   90.00
_cell.angle_gamma   90.00
#
_symmetry.space_group_name_H-M   'P 1'
#
loop_
_entity.id
_entity.type
_entity.pdbx_description
1 polymer ?
#
loop_
_entity_poly.entity_id
_entity_poly.type
_entity_poly.pdbx_seq_one_letter_code
_entity_poly.pdbx_strand_id
1 'polypeptide(L)'
;VPDSSSPTSRSRGSSPKPEGELRLPLPAKAQEWQVRQLRADLEYWSEKFNCAARVEHSSVVVQLSPEAQAGGAKSELFSLMEYDLQLEQGTLSRGVVSISG
;
A
#
# COMPACT_ATOMS: atom_id res chain seq x y z
N VAL A 1 28.26 50.09 4.20
CA VAL A 1 27.24 49.47 3.33
C VAL A 1 26.65 48.28 4.08
N PRO A 2 25.32 48.10 4.09
CA PRO A 2 24.66 47.17 4.98
C PRO A 2 24.79 45.70 4.55
N ASP A 3 24.69 44.86 5.56
CA ASP A 3 24.51 43.42 5.59
C ASP A 3 23.46 42.90 4.60
N SER A 4 23.73 41.77 3.94
CA SER A 4 22.69 40.98 3.25
C SER A 4 22.92 39.50 3.53
N SER A 5 22.47 39.15 4.72
CA SER A 5 22.00 37.85 5.15
C SER A 5 21.16 37.09 4.10
N SER A 6 21.54 35.82 3.90
CA SER A 6 20.68 34.62 3.68
C SER A 6 19.99 34.40 2.31
N PRO A 7 19.60 33.14 1.95
CA PRO A 7 19.59 31.92 2.77
C PRO A 7 20.30 30.68 2.17
N THR A 8 20.85 29.90 3.08
CA THR A 8 21.03 28.45 3.01
C THR A 8 19.72 27.75 2.65
N SER A 9 19.45 27.52 1.37
CA SER A 9 18.44 26.53 0.96
C SER A 9 19.06 25.15 0.98
N ARG A 10 19.22 24.63 2.20
CA ARG A 10 19.37 23.21 2.46
C ARG A 10 17.99 22.58 2.24
N SER A 11 17.58 22.49 0.97
CA SER A 11 16.45 21.67 0.60
C SER A 11 16.86 20.23 0.92
N ARG A 12 16.43 19.79 2.11
CA ARG A 12 16.33 18.37 2.44
C ARG A 12 15.63 17.76 1.24
N GLY A 13 16.35 16.94 0.48
CA GLY A 13 15.74 15.96 -0.38
C GLY A 13 14.93 15.04 0.52
N SER A 14 13.73 15.48 0.89
CA SER A 14 12.65 14.58 1.21
C SER A 14 12.46 13.79 -0.07
N SER A 15 13.13 12.65 -0.19
CA SER A 15 12.77 11.65 -1.19
C SER A 15 11.26 11.56 -1.13
N PRO A 16 10.53 11.85 -2.22
CA PRO A 16 9.08 11.77 -2.21
C PRO A 16 8.77 10.35 -1.78
N LYS A 17 8.25 10.20 -0.57
CA LYS A 17 7.73 8.93 -0.08
C LYS A 17 6.68 8.57 -1.13
N PRO A 18 6.82 7.47 -1.88
CA PRO A 18 5.99 7.22 -3.05
C PRO A 18 4.53 7.28 -2.59
N GLU A 19 3.80 8.31 -3.02
CA GLU A 19 2.45 8.66 -2.52
C GLU A 19 1.38 7.60 -2.87
N GLY A 20 1.80 6.44 -3.34
CA GLY A 20 0.96 5.30 -3.70
C GLY A 20 1.40 3.96 -3.12
N GLU A 21 2.42 3.89 -2.25
CA GLU A 21 2.76 2.62 -1.60
C GLU A 21 1.75 2.28 -0.50
N LEU A 22 0.94 1.25 -0.72
CA LEU A 22 0.08 0.64 0.27
C LEU A 22 0.73 -0.63 0.82
N ARG A 23 0.77 -0.76 2.14
CA ARG A 23 1.21 -1.99 2.80
C ARG A 23 0.06 -2.54 3.62
N LEU A 24 -0.33 -3.77 3.30
CA LEU A 24 -1.40 -4.47 3.99
C LEU A 24 -0.80 -5.67 4.72
N PRO A 25 -0.94 -5.75 6.06
CA PRO A 25 -0.42 -6.89 6.79
C PRO A 25 -1.17 -8.16 6.39
N LEU A 26 -0.44 -9.25 6.18
CA LEU A 26 -1.04 -10.57 6.04
C LEU A 26 -1.39 -11.10 7.44
N PRO A 27 -2.53 -11.79 7.60
CA PRO A 27 -2.84 -12.43 8.86
C PRO A 27 -1.79 -13.52 9.13
N ALA A 28 -1.29 -13.58 10.37
CA ALA A 28 -0.30 -14.59 10.77
C ALA A 28 -0.82 -16.04 10.63
N LYS A 29 -2.14 -16.21 10.50
CA LYS A 29 -2.82 -17.50 10.28
C LYS A 29 -3.10 -17.78 8.80
N ALA A 30 -2.67 -16.93 7.86
CA ALA A 30 -2.85 -17.17 6.44
C ALA A 30 -2.20 -18.51 6.05
N GLN A 31 -2.97 -19.40 5.45
CA GLN A 31 -2.43 -20.65 4.94
C GLN A 31 -1.65 -20.43 3.65
N GLU A 32 -0.69 -21.31 3.37
CA GLU A 32 0.16 -21.22 2.17
C GLU A 32 -0.68 -21.18 0.89
N TRP A 33 -1.76 -21.96 0.80
CA TRP A 33 -2.65 -21.97 -0.36
C TRP A 33 -3.42 -20.64 -0.51
N GLN A 34 -3.80 -19.97 0.59
CA GLN A 34 -4.43 -18.64 0.55
C GLN A 34 -3.46 -17.58 0.04
N VAL A 35 -2.20 -17.65 0.51
CA VAL A 35 -1.15 -16.73 0.04
C VAL A 35 -0.84 -16.96 -1.44
N ARG A 36 -0.85 -18.22 -1.91
CA ARG A 36 -0.70 -18.54 -3.34
C ARG A 36 -1.86 -18.02 -4.17
N GLN A 37 -3.08 -18.18 -3.69
CA GLN A 37 -4.29 -17.66 -4.34
C GLN A 37 -4.21 -16.13 -4.44
N LEU A 38 -3.97 -15.46 -3.31
CA LEU A 38 -3.81 -14.00 -3.25
C LEU A 38 -2.71 -13.49 -4.18
N ARG A 39 -1.61 -14.23 -4.36
CA ARG A 39 -0.55 -13.85 -5.31
C ARG A 39 -1.06 -13.87 -6.75
N ALA A 40 -1.83 -14.89 -7.14
CA ALA A 40 -2.43 -14.98 -8.47
C ALA A 40 -3.47 -13.87 -8.69
N ASP A 41 -4.32 -13.62 -7.70
CA ASP A 41 -5.33 -12.56 -7.79
C ASP A 41 -4.70 -11.16 -7.79
N LEU A 42 -3.61 -10.96 -7.04
CA LEU A 42 -2.81 -9.73 -7.07
C LEU A 42 -2.11 -9.52 -8.40
N GLU A 43 -1.62 -10.57 -9.06
CA GLU A 43 -1.02 -10.48 -10.39
C GLU A 43 -2.06 -9.94 -11.38
N TYR A 44 -3.24 -10.55 -11.43
CA TYR A 44 -4.35 -10.11 -12.28
C TYR A 44 -4.82 -8.68 -11.95
N TRP A 45 -4.98 -8.37 -10.66
CA TRP A 45 -5.35 -7.04 -10.20
C TRP A 45 -4.28 -5.99 -10.58
N SER A 46 -3.00 -6.35 -10.48
CA SER A 46 -1.89 -5.45 -10.81
C SER A 46 -1.84 -5.12 -12.31
N GLU A 47 -2.14 -6.09 -13.18
CA GLU A 47 -2.29 -5.86 -14.62
C GLU A 47 -3.51 -4.98 -14.92
N LYS A 48 -4.66 -5.25 -14.28
CA LYS A 48 -5.90 -4.50 -14.46
C LYS A 48 -5.75 -3.02 -14.15
N PHE A 49 -5.04 -2.69 -13.08
CA PHE A 49 -4.81 -1.31 -12.62
C PHE A 49 -3.47 -0.73 -13.08
N ASN A 50 -2.72 -1.48 -13.90
CA ASN A 50 -1.38 -1.14 -14.39
C ASN A 50 -0.47 -0.62 -13.26
N CYS A 51 -0.41 -1.38 -12.17
CA CYS A 51 0.29 -1.06 -10.94
C CYS A 51 1.20 -2.22 -10.51
N ALA A 52 2.01 -2.04 -9.48
CA ALA A 52 2.92 -3.10 -9.01
C ALA A 52 2.45 -3.67 -7.67
N ALA A 53 2.19 -4.97 -7.60
CA ALA A 53 1.86 -5.67 -6.37
C ALA A 53 2.91 -6.74 -6.04
N ARG A 54 3.27 -6.87 -4.76
CA ARG A 54 4.13 -7.95 -4.28
C ARG A 54 3.66 -8.46 -2.93
N VAL A 55 3.81 -9.76 -2.71
CA VAL A 55 3.47 -10.42 -1.45
C VAL A 55 4.75 -10.81 -0.72
N GLU A 56 5.08 -10.06 0.33
CA GLU A 56 6.17 -10.38 1.25
C GLU A 56 5.73 -11.45 2.27
N HIS A 57 6.67 -11.94 3.08
CA HIS A 57 6.42 -12.99 4.08
C HIS A 57 5.27 -12.69 5.05
N SER A 58 5.05 -11.41 5.40
CA SER A 58 4.06 -10.99 6.40
C SER A 58 3.21 -9.81 5.96
N SER A 59 3.36 -9.34 4.72
CA SER A 59 2.63 -8.17 4.22
C SER A 59 2.55 -8.15 2.70
N VAL A 60 1.45 -7.66 2.19
CA VAL A 60 1.28 -7.30 0.79
C VAL A 60 1.72 -5.85 0.63
N VAL A 61 2.67 -5.60 -0.28
CA VAL A 61 3.15 -4.25 -0.60
C VAL A 61 2.74 -3.94 -2.03
N VAL A 62 2.10 -2.80 -2.22
CA VAL A 62 1.47 -2.46 -3.48
C VAL A 62 1.79 -1.02 -3.81
N GLN A 63 2.28 -0.76 -5.01
CA GLN A 63 2.54 0.57 -5.52
C GLN A 63 1.42 0.94 -6.46
N LEU A 64 0.46 1.68 -5.93
CA LEU A 64 -0.64 2.26 -6.68
C LEU A 64 -0.14 3.48 -7.45
N SER A 65 -0.49 3.55 -8.73
CA SER A 65 -0.44 4.80 -9.48
C SER A 65 -1.58 5.74 -9.03
N PRO A 66 -1.46 7.06 -9.22
CA PRO A 66 -2.55 7.99 -8.92
C PRO A 66 -3.84 7.64 -9.68
N GLU A 67 -3.72 7.09 -10.90
CA GLU A 67 -4.85 6.59 -11.69
C GLU A 67 -5.51 5.37 -11.02
N ALA A 68 -4.73 4.43 -10.50
CA ALA A 68 -5.25 3.27 -9.76
C ALA A 68 -5.91 3.69 -8.44
N GLN A 69 -5.36 4.69 -7.75
CA GLN A 69 -5.98 5.26 -6.55
C GLN A 69 -7.35 5.87 -6.85
N ALA A 70 -7.45 6.66 -7.93
CA ALA A 70 -8.71 7.24 -8.37
C ALA A 70 -9.71 6.18 -8.88
N GLY A 71 -9.21 5.10 -9.49
CA GLY A 71 -10.00 3.99 -10.02
C GLY A 71 -10.51 3.00 -8.97
N GLY A 72 -10.29 3.26 -7.68
CA GLY A 72 -10.78 2.39 -6.60
C GLY A 72 -9.98 1.11 -6.40
N ALA A 73 -8.76 1.02 -6.97
CA ALA A 73 -7.91 -0.15 -6.86
C ALA A 73 -7.64 -0.55 -5.40
N LYS A 74 -7.52 0.46 -4.52
CA LYS A 74 -7.39 0.26 -3.07
C LYS A 74 -8.56 -0.55 -2.50
N SER A 75 -9.81 -0.22 -2.87
CA SER A 75 -10.99 -0.92 -2.37
C SER A 75 -11.04 -2.36 -2.86
N GLU A 76 -10.73 -2.60 -4.15
CA GLU A 76 -10.65 -3.96 -4.71
C GLU A 76 -9.59 -4.80 -4.01
N LEU A 77 -8.43 -4.22 -3.74
CA LEU A 77 -7.33 -4.88 -3.04
C LEU A 77 -7.72 -5.29 -1.61
N PHE A 78 -8.44 -4.44 -0.88
CA PHE A 78 -8.98 -4.82 0.43
C PHE A 78 -9.96 -5.98 0.31
N SER A 79 -10.86 -5.95 -0.67
CA SER A 79 -11.81 -7.05 -0.92
C SER A 79 -11.10 -8.37 -1.24
N LEU A 80 -10.06 -8.34 -2.09
CA LEU A 80 -9.25 -9.54 -2.40
C LEU A 80 -8.61 -10.11 -1.14
N MET A 81 -7.99 -9.25 -0.33
CA MET A 81 -7.38 -9.69 0.91
C MET A 81 -8.40 -10.23 1.92
N GLU A 82 -9.57 -9.61 2.06
CA GLU A 82 -10.64 -10.12 2.93
C GLU A 82 -11.18 -11.47 2.45
N TYR A 83 -11.36 -11.63 1.15
CA TYR A 83 -11.89 -12.85 0.53
C TYR A 83 -10.89 -14.02 0.60
N ASP A 84 -9.66 -13.82 0.10
CA ASP A 84 -8.65 -14.88 0.00
C ASP A 84 -8.12 -15.30 1.36
N LEU A 85 -7.95 -14.33 2.28
CA LEU A 85 -7.39 -14.60 3.60
C LEU A 85 -8.47 -14.98 4.61
N GLN A 86 -9.75 -14.98 4.19
CA GLN A 86 -10.91 -15.20 5.06
C GLN A 86 -10.73 -14.46 6.39
N LEU A 87 -10.36 -13.18 6.32
CA LEU A 87 -10.26 -12.35 7.51
C LEU A 87 -11.64 -12.39 8.16
N GLU A 88 -11.78 -13.16 9.25
CA GLU A 88 -13.02 -13.18 10.04
C GLU A 88 -13.41 -11.72 10.28
N GLN A 89 -14.70 -11.39 10.07
CA GLN A 89 -15.34 -10.05 10.10
C GLN A 89 -15.16 -9.27 11.42
N GLY A 90 -13.94 -9.19 11.96
CA GLY A 90 -13.62 -8.67 13.27
C GLY A 90 -12.15 -8.31 13.47
N THR A 91 -11.23 -8.65 12.56
CA THR A 91 -9.80 -8.32 12.71
C THR A 91 -9.37 -7.02 12.03
N LEU A 92 -10.12 -6.50 11.05
CA LEU A 92 -9.96 -5.13 10.54
C LEU A 92 -10.76 -4.10 11.37
N SER A 93 -11.01 -4.41 12.64
CA SER A 93 -11.64 -3.48 13.58
C SER A 93 -10.69 -2.35 13.94
N ARG A 94 -10.88 -1.19 13.29
CA ARG A 94 -10.69 0.16 13.90
C ARG A 94 -9.30 0.52 14.44
N GLY A 95 -8.20 0.19 13.78
CA GLY A 95 -6.91 0.66 14.32
C GLY A 95 -5.68 0.47 13.47
N VAL A 96 -5.57 1.12 12.31
CA VAL A 96 -4.31 1.72 11.80
C VAL A 96 -4.60 2.35 10.44
N VAL A 97 -5.03 3.60 10.46
CA VAL A 97 -4.72 4.54 9.38
C VAL A 97 -4.14 5.75 10.08
N SER A 98 -2.85 5.70 10.42
CA SER A 98 -2.13 6.90 10.84
C SER A 98 -1.89 7.74 9.59
N ILE A 99 -2.86 8.61 9.29
CA ILE A 99 -2.69 9.73 8.38
C ILE A 99 -1.87 10.75 9.16
N SER A 100 -0.55 10.78 8.95
CA SER A 100 0.28 11.90 9.44
C SER A 100 0.14 13.02 8.42
N GLY A 101 -0.39 14.16 8.88
CA GLY A 101 -0.52 15.39 8.10
C GLY A 101 0.78 16.17 7.97
#